data_AF-A0A6G0TZI9-F1
#
_entry.id   AF-A0A6G0TZI9-F1
#
_cell.length_a   1.000
_cell.length_b   1.000
_cell.length_c   1.000
_cell.angle_alpha   90.00
_cell.angle_beta   90.00
_cell.angle_gamma   90.00
#
_symmetry.space_group_name_H-M   'P 1'
#
loop_
_entity.id
_entity.type
_entity.pdbx_description
1 polymer ?
#
loop_
_entity_poly.entity_id
_entity_poly.type
_entity_poly.pdbx_seq_one_letter_code
_entity_poly.pdbx_strand_id
1 'polypeptide(L)'
;MVVTNDTELPTFEELTVEEVPISTPGLRAAAHHFGKYCLDVNDEFMMCKQETKDPRKCINEGKAVTSCALEFFRKLKGNCFDEFQIYSNCIDKSSNRMDFEPCRKTQAVYDKCVFEKMGIERPEHGFFCKARVYTGNRPKPPVEEPQVFNELPIGLKDFKEEERPPAKYGQRNWFIK
;
A
#
# COMPACT_ATOMS: atom_id res chain seq x y z
N MET A 1 8.51 -3.12 -15.99
CA MET A 1 8.07 -4.53 -15.97
C MET A 1 7.48 -4.85 -17.33
N VAL A 2 8.06 -5.81 -18.05
CA VAL A 2 7.49 -6.32 -19.30
C VAL A 2 6.61 -7.51 -18.91
N VAL A 3 5.32 -7.43 -19.23
CA VAL A 3 4.37 -8.52 -18.97
C VAL A 3 4.56 -9.56 -20.08
N THR A 4 4.96 -10.78 -19.73
CA THR A 4 5.13 -11.89 -20.67
C THR A 4 3.88 -12.77 -20.70
N ASN A 5 3.74 -13.61 -21.74
CA ASN A 5 2.61 -14.55 -21.88
C ASN A 5 2.51 -15.55 -20.70
N ASP A 6 3.62 -15.81 -20.01
CA ASP A 6 3.68 -16.74 -18.88
C ASP A 6 3.13 -16.12 -17.58
N THR A 7 2.74 -14.85 -17.59
CA THR A 7 2.23 -14.19 -16.38
C THR A 7 0.72 -14.40 -16.23
N GLU A 8 0.32 -15.17 -15.22
CA GLU A 8 -1.09 -15.47 -14.94
C GLU A 8 -1.84 -14.25 -14.38
N LEU A 9 -2.67 -13.63 -15.21
CA LEU A 9 -3.52 -12.52 -14.82
C LEU A 9 -4.86 -13.02 -14.26
N PRO A 10 -5.42 -12.34 -13.24
CA PRO A 10 -6.75 -12.66 -12.74
C PRO A 10 -7.81 -12.45 -13.82
N THR A 11 -8.93 -13.14 -13.68
CA THR A 11 -10.06 -13.00 -14.60
C THR A 11 -10.76 -11.65 -14.44
N PHE A 12 -11.47 -11.18 -15.46
CA PHE A 12 -12.22 -9.92 -15.37
C PHE A 12 -13.33 -9.97 -14.32
N GLU A 13 -13.96 -11.13 -14.12
CA GLU A 13 -15.01 -11.34 -13.12
C GLU A 13 -14.48 -11.17 -11.69
N GLU A 14 -13.23 -11.57 -11.44
CA GLU A 14 -12.58 -11.34 -10.15
C GLU A 14 -12.29 -9.86 -9.89
N LEU A 15 -12.10 -9.06 -10.94
CA LEU A 15 -11.78 -7.64 -10.84
C LEU A 15 -13.02 -6.74 -10.77
N THR A 16 -14.17 -7.21 -11.25
CA THR A 16 -15.41 -6.44 -11.20
C THR A 16 -15.94 -6.31 -9.77
N VAL A 17 -15.91 -5.09 -9.24
CA VAL A 17 -16.34 -4.71 -7.89
C VAL A 17 -17.15 -3.42 -7.97
N GLU A 18 -18.06 -3.17 -7.02
CA GLU A 18 -18.73 -1.87 -6.89
C GLU A 18 -17.69 -0.79 -6.56
N GLU A 19 -17.53 0.18 -7.45
CA GLU A 19 -16.62 1.32 -7.27
C GLU A 19 -17.20 2.33 -6.29
N VAL A 20 -16.35 3.19 -5.71
CA VAL A 20 -16.76 4.30 -4.84
C VAL A 20 -16.92 5.57 -5.69
N PRO A 21 -18.15 5.99 -6.09
CA PRO A 21 -18.35 7.08 -7.04
C PRO A 21 -18.32 8.44 -6.33
N ILE A 22 -17.16 8.82 -5.79
CA ILE A 22 -16.98 10.09 -5.06
C ILE A 22 -15.81 10.86 -5.66
N SER A 23 -15.98 12.18 -5.79
CA SER A 23 -14.93 13.06 -6.28
C SER A 23 -13.82 13.25 -5.24
N THR A 24 -12.63 13.60 -5.70
CA THR A 24 -11.45 13.90 -4.86
C THR A 24 -11.74 14.82 -3.65
N PRO A 25 -12.47 15.95 -3.76
CA PRO A 25 -12.76 16.80 -2.60
C PRO A 25 -13.62 16.09 -1.55
N GLY A 26 -14.57 15.23 -1.97
CA GLY A 26 -15.37 14.43 -1.04
C GLY A 26 -14.54 13.38 -0.30
N LEU A 27 -13.68 12.66 -1.02
CA LEU A 27 -12.75 11.70 -0.40
C LEU A 27 -11.80 12.40 0.57
N ARG A 28 -11.29 13.57 0.21
CA ARG A 28 -10.37 14.36 1.03
C ARG A 28 -11.05 14.94 2.27
N ALA A 29 -12.29 15.39 2.16
CA ALA A 29 -13.11 15.83 3.28
C ALA A 29 -13.36 14.69 4.29
N ALA A 30 -13.67 13.49 3.80
CA ALA A 30 -13.94 12.33 4.63
C ALA A 30 -12.68 11.63 5.17
N ALA A 31 -11.49 11.89 4.62
CA ALA A 31 -10.28 11.10 4.82
C ALA A 31 -9.94 10.78 6.28
N HIS A 32 -10.10 11.74 7.19
CA HIS A 32 -9.79 11.55 8.60
C HIS A 32 -10.74 10.57 9.30
N HIS A 33 -12.03 10.68 9.04
CA HIS A 33 -13.07 9.82 9.65
C HIS A 33 -13.12 8.46 8.97
N PHE A 34 -13.06 8.44 7.64
CA PHE A 34 -12.96 7.23 6.84
C PHE A 34 -11.74 6.40 7.24
N GLY A 35 -10.57 7.05 7.36
CA GLY A 35 -9.34 6.39 7.77
C GLY A 35 -9.44 5.77 9.16
N LYS A 36 -10.11 6.44 10.12
CA LYS A 36 -10.33 5.89 11.47
C LYS A 36 -11.31 4.72 11.46
N TYR A 37 -12.38 4.82 10.67
CA TYR A 37 -13.44 3.80 10.62
C TYR A 37 -12.97 2.51 9.94
N CYS A 38 -12.26 2.62 8.81
CA CYS A 38 -11.76 1.46 8.04
C CYS A 38 -10.31 1.10 8.37
N LEU A 39 -9.81 1.43 9.56
CA LEU A 39 -8.39 1.33 9.89
C LEU A 39 -7.84 -0.08 9.73
N ASP A 40 -8.50 -1.06 10.34
CA ASP A 40 -8.02 -2.44 10.41
C ASP A 40 -7.98 -3.10 9.03
N VAL A 41 -9.02 -2.86 8.22
CA VAL A 41 -9.14 -3.39 6.85
C VAL A 41 -8.10 -2.75 5.92
N ASN A 42 -7.87 -1.44 6.06
CA ASN A 42 -6.85 -0.75 5.28
C ASN A 42 -5.44 -1.21 5.64
N ASP A 43 -5.17 -1.43 6.94
CA ASP A 43 -3.88 -1.91 7.41
C ASP A 43 -3.61 -3.34 6.92
N GLU A 44 -4.61 -4.21 6.91
CA GLU A 44 -4.50 -5.55 6.32
C GLU A 44 -4.13 -5.52 4.84
N PHE A 45 -4.79 -4.66 4.05
CA PHE A 45 -4.46 -4.50 2.63
C PHE A 45 -3.05 -3.93 2.42
N MET A 46 -2.64 -2.94 3.20
CA MET A 46 -1.31 -2.34 3.08
C MET A 46 -0.20 -3.33 3.48
N MET A 47 -0.42 -4.12 4.54
CA MET A 47 0.49 -5.19 4.92
C MET A 47 0.58 -6.27 3.85
N CYS A 48 -0.56 -6.69 3.28
CA CYS A 48 -0.59 -7.62 2.14
C CYS A 48 0.31 -7.14 1.01
N LYS A 49 0.13 -5.89 0.61
CA LYS A 49 0.83 -5.29 -0.51
C LYS A 49 2.34 -5.15 -0.23
N GLN A 50 2.71 -4.80 1.00
CA GLN A 50 4.10 -4.63 1.39
C GLN A 50 4.84 -5.97 1.49
N GLU A 51 4.19 -7.00 2.03
CA GLU A 51 4.78 -8.33 2.21
C GLU A 51 4.89 -9.09 0.89
N THR A 52 3.82 -9.15 0.10
CA THR A 52 3.78 -9.95 -1.13
C THR A 52 4.41 -9.25 -2.32
N LYS A 53 4.40 -7.91 -2.35
CA LYS A 53 4.80 -7.05 -3.49
C LYS A 53 4.07 -7.37 -4.81
N ASP A 54 3.05 -8.22 -4.77
CA ASP A 54 2.25 -8.67 -5.91
C ASP A 54 0.80 -8.21 -5.74
N PRO A 55 0.26 -7.33 -6.59
CA PRO A 55 -1.11 -6.83 -6.43
C PRO A 55 -2.17 -7.92 -6.60
N ARG A 56 -1.88 -8.99 -7.37
CA ARG A 56 -2.82 -10.07 -7.67
C ARG A 56 -3.22 -10.88 -6.43
N LYS A 57 -2.30 -11.04 -5.48
CA LYS A 57 -2.54 -11.78 -4.23
C LYS A 57 -3.39 -11.02 -3.22
N CYS A 58 -3.53 -9.70 -3.41
CA CYS A 58 -4.21 -8.79 -2.47
C CYS A 58 -5.59 -8.31 -2.95
N ILE A 59 -6.19 -8.99 -3.93
CA ILE A 59 -7.47 -8.56 -4.54
C ILE A 59 -8.62 -8.68 -3.54
N ASN A 60 -8.65 -9.74 -2.73
CA ASN A 60 -9.72 -9.97 -1.76
C ASN A 60 -9.73 -8.91 -0.65
N GLU A 61 -8.56 -8.52 -0.17
CA GLU A 61 -8.39 -7.46 0.82
C GLU A 61 -8.72 -6.09 0.19
N GLY A 62 -8.38 -5.90 -1.09
CA GLY A 62 -8.82 -4.72 -1.84
C GLY A 62 -10.34 -4.58 -1.92
N LYS A 63 -11.05 -5.69 -2.16
CA LYS A 63 -12.53 -5.75 -2.11
C LYS A 63 -13.07 -5.42 -0.73
N ALA A 64 -12.40 -5.89 0.33
CA ALA A 64 -12.79 -5.55 1.70
C ALA A 64 -12.65 -4.03 1.95
N VAL A 65 -11.56 -3.40 1.47
CA VAL A 65 -11.37 -1.95 1.58
C VAL A 65 -12.46 -1.16 0.85
N THR A 66 -12.81 -1.54 -0.38
CA THR A 66 -13.87 -0.86 -1.14
C THR A 66 -15.23 -1.05 -0.49
N SER A 67 -15.53 -2.26 0.02
CA SER A 67 -16.78 -2.52 0.76
C SER A 67 -16.89 -1.67 2.02
N CYS A 68 -15.82 -1.54 2.82
CA CYS A 68 -15.80 -0.71 4.02
C CYS A 68 -16.00 0.78 3.68
N ALA A 69 -15.40 1.26 2.58
CA ALA A 69 -15.60 2.62 2.10
C ALA A 69 -17.07 2.87 1.72
N LEU A 70 -17.70 1.96 0.97
CA LEU A 70 -19.11 2.08 0.60
C LEU A 70 -20.02 2.09 1.83
N GLU A 71 -19.77 1.21 2.81
CA GLU A 71 -20.52 1.21 4.07
C GLU A 71 -20.39 2.53 4.82
N PHE A 72 -19.17 3.07 4.94
CA PHE A 72 -18.91 4.35 5.57
C PHE A 72 -19.67 5.47 4.87
N PHE A 73 -19.59 5.57 3.55
CA PHE A 73 -20.27 6.63 2.79
C PHE A 73 -21.80 6.48 2.79
N ARG A 74 -22.33 5.25 2.82
CA ARG A 74 -23.77 4.99 3.01
C ARG A 74 -24.24 5.49 4.38
N LYS A 75 -23.48 5.22 5.45
CA LYS A 75 -23.78 5.74 6.80
C LYS A 75 -23.67 7.26 6.87
N LEU A 76 -22.63 7.82 6.25
CA LEU A 76 -22.43 9.27 6.24
C LEU A 76 -23.57 9.98 5.51
N LYS A 77 -24.00 9.45 4.37
CA LYS A 77 -25.14 9.97 3.61
C LYS A 77 -26.46 9.87 4.38
N GLY A 78 -26.65 8.81 5.17
CA GLY A 78 -27.86 8.67 5.99
C GLY A 78 -27.95 9.65 7.16
N ASN A 79 -26.81 10.12 7.67
CA ASN A 79 -26.75 10.89 8.92
C ASN A 79 -26.38 12.37 8.74
N CYS A 80 -25.33 12.68 7.98
CA CYS A 80 -24.68 14.02 7.94
C CYS A 80 -24.42 14.50 6.51
N PHE A 81 -25.35 14.23 5.58
CA PHE A 81 -25.16 14.53 4.16
C PHE A 81 -25.01 16.02 3.88
N ASP A 82 -25.85 16.86 4.48
CA ASP A 82 -25.89 18.30 4.21
C ASP A 82 -24.61 18.99 4.69
N GLU A 83 -24.17 18.68 5.91
CA GLU A 83 -22.93 19.22 6.49
C GLU A 83 -21.71 18.75 5.70
N PHE A 84 -21.69 17.47 5.31
CA PHE A 84 -20.64 16.92 4.48
C PHE A 84 -20.55 17.60 3.12
N GLN A 85 -21.69 17.82 2.45
CA GLN A 85 -21.73 18.47 1.14
C GLN A 85 -21.24 19.93 1.22
N ILE A 86 -21.62 20.67 2.27
CA ILE A 86 -21.12 22.04 2.48
C ILE A 86 -19.60 22.03 2.68
N TYR A 87 -19.08 21.08 3.46
CA TYR A 87 -17.65 20.95 3.70
C TYR A 87 -16.87 20.54 2.45
N SER A 88 -17.33 19.52 1.71
CA SER A 88 -16.70 19.08 0.47
C SER A 88 -16.71 20.17 -0.60
N ASN A 89 -17.81 20.90 -0.74
CA ASN A 89 -17.92 22.02 -1.68
C ASN A 89 -16.99 23.17 -1.30
N CYS A 90 -16.77 23.42 0.00
CA CYS A 90 -15.79 24.39 0.43
C CYS A 90 -14.39 23.97 -0.01
N ILE A 91 -13.97 22.73 0.24
CA ILE A 91 -12.65 22.21 -0.14
C ILE A 91 -12.44 22.29 -1.66
N ASP A 92 -13.47 21.95 -2.43
CA ASP A 92 -13.43 21.99 -3.89
C ASP A 92 -13.24 23.41 -4.44
N LYS A 93 -13.89 24.40 -3.83
CA LYS A 93 -13.89 25.80 -4.30
C LYS A 93 -12.80 26.67 -3.69
N SER A 94 -12.24 26.28 -2.54
CA SER A 94 -11.41 27.19 -1.75
C SER A 94 -9.99 27.37 -2.29
N SER A 95 -9.38 26.32 -2.84
CA SER A 95 -8.05 26.42 -3.43
C SER A 95 -7.84 25.35 -4.50
N ASN A 96 -6.97 25.65 -5.47
CA ASN A 96 -6.58 24.71 -6.52
C ASN A 96 -5.94 23.43 -5.96
N ARG A 97 -5.41 23.47 -4.74
CA ARG A 97 -4.77 22.34 -4.05
C ARG A 97 -5.69 21.65 -3.06
N MET A 98 -6.96 22.06 -2.95
CA MET A 98 -7.94 21.53 -2.00
C MET A 98 -7.43 21.60 -0.54
N ASP A 99 -6.99 22.77 -0.12
CA ASP A 99 -6.43 22.99 1.22
C ASP A 99 -7.52 23.03 2.29
N PHE A 100 -7.21 22.50 3.49
CA PHE A 100 -8.17 22.42 4.59
C PHE A 100 -8.30 23.71 5.42
N GLU A 101 -7.29 24.58 5.38
CA GLU A 101 -7.23 25.82 6.16
C GLU A 101 -8.42 26.78 5.95
N PRO A 102 -8.86 27.08 4.71
CA PRO A 102 -9.99 27.98 4.50
C PRO A 102 -11.33 27.41 4.99
N CYS A 103 -11.45 26.09 5.13
CA CYS A 103 -12.71 25.39 5.40
C CYS A 103 -12.86 24.91 6.86
N ARG A 104 -12.13 25.49 7.81
CA ARG A 104 -12.22 25.08 9.24
C ARG A 104 -13.58 25.31 9.88
N LYS A 105 -14.33 26.33 9.43
CA LYS A 105 -15.68 26.62 9.94
C LYS A 105 -16.67 25.52 9.56
N THR A 106 -16.68 25.13 8.29
CA THR A 106 -17.54 24.05 7.78
C THR A 106 -17.09 22.69 8.30
N GLN A 107 -15.78 22.49 8.46
CA GLN A 107 -15.23 21.30 9.10
C GLN A 107 -15.74 21.12 10.54
N ALA A 108 -15.77 22.17 11.36
CA ALA A 108 -16.23 22.07 12.74
C ALA A 108 -17.70 21.65 12.85
N VAL A 109 -18.54 22.07 11.90
CA VAL A 109 -19.96 21.65 11.83
C VAL A 109 -20.07 20.18 11.43
N TYR A 110 -19.30 19.78 10.41
CA TYR A 110 -19.24 18.40 9.95
C TYR A 110 -18.71 17.44 11.04
N ASP A 111 -17.59 17.78 11.68
CA ASP A 111 -16.97 16.96 12.74
C ASP A 111 -17.92 16.78 13.92
N LYS A 112 -18.73 17.80 14.28
CA LYS A 112 -19.76 17.69 15.31
C LYS A 112 -20.87 16.71 14.93
N CYS A 113 -21.41 16.81 13.72
CA CYS A 113 -22.46 15.89 13.27
C CYS A 113 -21.97 14.43 13.27
N VAL A 114 -20.75 14.20 12.78
CA VAL A 114 -20.14 12.87 12.73
C VAL A 114 -19.93 12.30 14.13
N PHE A 115 -19.49 13.13 15.08
CA PHE A 115 -19.35 12.72 16.48
C PHE A 115 -20.70 12.39 17.11
N GLU A 116 -21.70 13.26 16.97
CA GLU A 116 -23.01 13.10 17.60
C GLU A 116 -23.82 11.92 17.04
N LYS A 117 -23.80 11.70 15.71
CA LYS A 117 -24.64 10.68 15.06
C LYS A 117 -23.93 9.35 14.83
N MET A 118 -22.62 9.36 14.58
CA MET A 118 -21.86 8.15 14.27
C MET A 118 -20.88 7.74 15.38
N GLY A 119 -20.65 8.59 16.39
CA GLY A 119 -19.71 8.31 17.48
C GLY A 119 -18.24 8.29 17.04
N ILE A 120 -17.93 8.82 15.85
CA ILE A 120 -16.57 8.79 15.31
C ILE A 120 -15.91 10.14 15.60
N GLU A 121 -14.95 10.14 16.51
CA GLU A 121 -14.13 11.33 16.72
C GLU A 121 -13.05 11.47 15.66
N ARG A 122 -12.78 12.70 15.25
CA ARG A 122 -11.65 13.00 14.36
C ARG A 122 -10.32 12.61 15.06
N PRO A 123 -9.44 11.84 14.41
CA PRO A 123 -8.13 11.53 14.95
C PRO A 123 -7.30 12.77 15.26
N GLU A 124 -6.43 12.65 16.26
CA GLU A 124 -5.44 13.66 16.57
C GLU A 124 -4.42 13.86 15.43
N HIS A 125 -3.71 14.99 15.48
CA HIS A 125 -2.63 15.24 14.54
C HIS A 125 -1.52 14.19 14.73
N GLY A 126 -1.07 13.58 13.63
CA GLY A 126 -0.05 12.54 13.65
C GLY A 126 -0.54 11.13 13.95
N PHE A 127 -1.84 10.91 14.23
CA PHE A 127 -2.39 9.56 14.45
C PHE A 127 -2.02 8.57 13.34
N PHE A 128 -2.15 8.99 12.08
CA PHE A 128 -1.83 8.15 10.92
C PHE A 128 -0.32 8.02 10.64
N CYS A 129 0.52 8.84 11.27
CA CYS A 129 1.98 8.77 11.12
C CYS A 129 2.63 7.82 12.14
N LYS A 130 1.89 7.40 13.17
CA LYS A 130 2.40 6.46 14.17
C LYS A 130 2.56 5.08 13.54
N ALA A 131 3.73 4.47 13.75
CA ALA A 131 3.94 3.08 13.39
C ALA A 131 2.97 2.21 14.20
N ARG A 132 2.20 1.38 13.50
CA ARG A 132 1.27 0.43 14.11
C ARG A 132 1.79 -0.99 13.89
N VAL A 133 1.55 -1.84 14.89
CA VAL A 133 1.85 -3.27 14.79
C VAL A 133 0.59 -3.97 14.30
N TYR A 134 0.66 -4.54 13.11
CA TYR A 134 -0.42 -5.36 12.57
C TYR A 134 -0.41 -6.75 13.20
N THR A 135 -1.57 -7.21 13.67
CA THR A 135 -1.76 -8.53 14.31
C THR A 135 -2.69 -9.43 13.49
N GLY A 136 -2.50 -9.44 12.17
CA GLY A 136 -3.32 -10.27 11.29
C GLY A 136 -2.99 -11.76 11.34
N ASN A 137 -3.95 -12.54 10.86
CA ASN A 137 -3.88 -14.02 10.86
C ASN A 137 -3.10 -14.60 9.68
N ARG A 138 -2.63 -13.78 8.73
CA ARG A 138 -1.95 -14.29 7.54
C ARG A 138 -0.52 -14.73 7.88
N PRO A 139 -0.07 -15.91 7.38
CA PRO A 139 1.33 -16.28 7.46
C PRO A 139 2.18 -15.31 6.62
N LYS A 140 3.30 -14.86 7.20
CA LYS A 140 4.28 -14.06 6.46
C LYS A 140 4.77 -14.86 5.24
N PRO A 141 4.94 -14.23 4.07
CA PRO A 141 5.56 -14.89 2.93
C PRO A 141 6.98 -15.36 3.29
N PRO A 142 7.44 -16.46 2.70
CA PRO A 142 8.79 -16.95 2.94
C PRO A 142 9.80 -15.87 2.57
N VAL A 143 10.74 -15.62 3.47
CA VAL A 143 11.83 -14.66 3.21
C VAL A 143 12.71 -15.27 2.12
N GLU A 144 12.92 -14.53 1.03
CA GLU A 144 13.88 -14.92 0.00
C GLU A 144 15.26 -15.02 0.67
N GLU A 145 15.85 -16.21 0.65
CA GLU A 145 17.18 -16.43 1.18
C GLU A 145 18.17 -15.58 0.37
N PRO A 146 19.13 -14.90 1.04
CA PRO A 146 20.14 -14.16 0.32
C PRO A 146 20.86 -15.11 -0.64
N GLN A 147 21.04 -14.69 -1.89
CA GLN A 147 21.80 -15.47 -2.85
C GLN A 147 23.24 -15.57 -2.35
N VAL A 148 23.59 -16.71 -1.77
CA VAL A 148 24.97 -17.02 -1.40
C VAL A 148 25.68 -17.45 -2.67
N PHE A 149 26.52 -16.57 -3.19
CA PHE A 149 27.44 -16.94 -4.26
C PHE A 149 28.63 -17.69 -3.65
N ASN A 150 28.96 -18.84 -4.20
CA ASN A 150 30.20 -19.54 -3.85
C ASN A 150 31.40 -18.68 -4.26
N GLU A 151 32.50 -18.76 -3.50
CA GLU A 151 33.74 -18.02 -3.81
C GLU A 151 34.32 -18.40 -5.19
N LEU A 152 34.09 -19.65 -5.61
CA LEU A 152 34.55 -20.18 -6.89
C LEU A 152 33.43 -20.15 -7.93
N PRO A 153 33.73 -19.78 -9.18
CA PRO A 153 32.78 -19.92 -10.28
C PRO A 153 32.48 -21.40 -10.51
N ILE A 154 31.24 -21.67 -10.93
CA ILE A 154 30.74 -23.02 -11.23
C ILE A 154 31.66 -23.68 -12.27
N GLY A 155 32.36 -24.75 -11.85
CA GLY A 155 33.27 -25.52 -12.69
C GLY A 155 34.77 -25.31 -12.44
N LEU A 156 35.16 -24.31 -11.62
CA LEU A 156 36.54 -24.17 -11.16
C LEU A 156 36.72 -24.89 -9.82
N LYS A 157 37.49 -25.99 -9.81
CA LYS A 157 37.83 -26.70 -8.58
C LYS A 157 38.90 -25.97 -7.79
N ASP A 158 38.91 -26.20 -6.49
CA ASP A 158 39.88 -25.63 -5.57
C ASP A 158 41.31 -26.09 -5.88
N PHE A 159 42.29 -25.23 -5.57
CA PHE A 159 43.72 -25.54 -5.76
C PHE A 159 44.22 -26.73 -4.94
N LYS A 160 43.40 -27.22 -4.00
CA LYS A 160 43.68 -28.39 -3.16
C LYS A 160 43.19 -29.70 -3.78
N GLU A 161 42.26 -29.64 -4.73
CA GLU A 161 41.59 -30.82 -5.30
C GLU A 161 42.16 -31.24 -6.65
N GLU A 162 42.75 -30.31 -7.41
CA GLU A 162 43.29 -30.60 -8.74
C GLU A 162 44.70 -30.00 -8.93
N GLU A 163 45.66 -30.85 -9.30
CA GLU A 163 47.02 -30.42 -9.63
C GLU A 163 46.99 -29.65 -10.97
N ARG A 164 47.22 -28.33 -10.91
CA ARG A 164 47.26 -27.52 -12.12
C ARG A 164 48.52 -27.79 -12.92
N PRO A 165 48.43 -27.87 -14.27
CA PRO A 165 49.62 -28.00 -15.11
C PRO A 165 50.55 -26.79 -14.91
N PRO A 166 51.86 -26.97 -15.10
CA PRO A 166 52.80 -25.85 -15.03
C PRO A 166 52.41 -24.77 -16.04
N ALA A 167 52.70 -23.51 -15.70
CA ALA A 167 52.42 -22.39 -16.58
C ALA A 167 53.09 -22.62 -17.95
N LYS A 168 52.30 -22.59 -19.04
CA LYS A 168 52.73 -22.97 -20.40
C LYS A 168 53.99 -22.24 -20.91
N TYR A 169 54.31 -21.07 -20.36
CA TYR A 169 55.44 -20.22 -20.77
C TYR A 169 56.15 -19.59 -19.55
N GLY A 170 56.20 -20.32 -18.43
CA GLY A 170 56.82 -19.82 -17.21
C GLY A 170 56.21 -18.49 -16.73
N GLN A 171 57.07 -17.53 -16.42
CA GLN A 171 56.68 -16.24 -15.82
C GLN A 171 56.14 -15.23 -16.83
N ARG A 172 56.30 -15.47 -18.14
CA ARG A 172 55.94 -14.53 -19.22
C ARG A 172 56.53 -13.12 -19.02
N ASN A 173 57.70 -13.02 -18.40
CA ASN A 173 58.45 -11.78 -18.26
C ASN A 173 59.32 -11.57 -19.49
N TRP A 174 59.45 -10.33 -19.94
CA TRP A 174 60.21 -9.98 -21.15
C TRP A 174 61.65 -10.53 -21.18
N PHE A 175 62.28 -10.65 -20.01
CA PHE A 175 63.69 -11.01 -19.85
C PHE A 175 63.92 -12.44 -19.37
N ILE A 176 62.87 -13.18 -19.01
CA ILE A 176 62.96 -14.52 -18.43
C ILE A 176 62.00 -15.42 -19.20
N LYS A 177 62.55 -16.30 -20.04
CA LYS A 177 61.82 -17.37 -20.74
C LYS A 177 61.42 -18.48 -19.78
#